data_AF-A0A098PZC3-F1
#
_entry.id   AF-A0A098PZC3-F1
#
_cell.length_a   1.000
_cell.length_b   1.000
_cell.length_c   1.000
_cell.angle_alpha   90.00
_cell.angle_beta   90.00
_cell.angle_gamma   90.00
#
_symmetry.space_group_name_H-M   'P 1'
#
loop_
_entity.id
_entity.type
_entity.pdbx_description
1 polymer ?
#
loop_
_entity_poly.entity_id
_entity_poly.type
_entity_poly.pdbx_seq_one_letter_code
_entity_poly.pdbx_strand_id
1 'polypeptide(L)'
;MSTAHPEQVCARFIKAGNPTQSLATAKAWVRQCPADAQARIGLFQLLAVAGEWQRAQQQLRLAAELDQGWAHVVAAYARILDAELEREQVLAGRMMPLMPGQVPPWQHDLLQALHHDRDGEPGQATRWRALALAQADAIAGHIDGQRFDWLADADPRFGPCLEVILEAGYAWVPFAQLRSLRFEVPGSLREMPWQSVEIEWRDGTRSRGMVPCRYPGSQHSEDCAIRVGQRTVWEGEELSACGLGQRLLAGSEDDYPVRDIRHIAFDTAAVEAPWPN
;
A
#
# COMPACT_ATOMS: atom_id res chain seq x y z
N MET A 1 25.63 1.86 34.04
CA MET A 1 24.43 2.46 33.41
C MET A 1 23.92 1.45 32.40
N SER A 2 22.76 0.83 32.64
CA SER A 2 22.21 -0.18 31.72
C SER A 2 21.93 0.50 30.37
N THR A 3 22.72 0.17 29.35
CA THR A 3 22.50 0.66 27.98
C THR A 3 21.16 0.08 27.53
N ALA A 4 20.17 0.94 27.30
CA ALA A 4 18.85 0.51 26.83
C ALA A 4 19.00 -0.39 25.59
N HIS A 5 18.18 -1.42 25.50
CA HIS A 5 18.21 -2.35 24.36
C HIS A 5 18.01 -1.54 23.06
N PRO A 6 18.77 -1.81 21.99
CA PRO A 6 18.73 -1.01 20.75
C PRO A 6 17.34 -0.90 20.15
N GLU A 7 16.53 -1.96 20.26
CA GLU A 7 15.14 -1.96 19.84
C GLU A 7 14.30 -0.91 20.58
N GLN A 8 14.55 -0.71 21.88
CA GLN A 8 13.86 0.32 22.66
C GLN A 8 14.27 1.72 22.21
N VAL A 9 15.54 1.91 21.85
CA VAL A 9 16.06 3.18 21.32
C VAL A 9 15.44 3.48 19.95
N CYS A 10 15.45 2.51 19.04
CA CYS A 10 14.80 2.60 17.72
C CYS A 10 13.29 2.88 17.85
N ALA A 11 12.58 2.13 18.69
CA ALA A 11 11.15 2.34 18.92
C ALA A 11 10.84 3.73 19.48
N ARG A 12 11.70 4.28 20.36
CA ARG A 12 11.57 5.66 20.85
C ARG A 12 11.74 6.68 19.74
N PHE A 13 12.72 6.51 18.85
CA PHE A 13 12.90 7.40 17.71
C PHE A 13 11.71 7.35 16.75
N ILE A 14 11.14 6.17 16.50
CA ILE A 14 9.92 6.04 15.70
C ILE A 14 8.74 6.77 16.36
N LYS A 15 8.51 6.56 17.67
CA LYS A 15 7.46 7.27 18.42
C LYS A 15 7.65 8.79 18.43
N ALA A 16 8.90 9.26 18.41
CA ALA A 16 9.25 10.67 18.33
C ALA A 16 9.22 11.23 16.90
N GLY A 17 8.75 10.47 15.90
CA GLY A 17 8.69 10.92 14.52
C GLY A 17 10.06 11.06 13.84
N ASN A 18 11.08 10.32 14.30
CA ASN A 18 12.44 10.36 13.74
C ASN A 18 12.90 8.97 13.19
N PRO A 19 12.25 8.46 12.14
CA PRO A 19 12.63 7.20 11.49
C PRO A 19 14.05 7.20 10.93
N THR A 20 14.57 8.37 10.50
CA THR A 20 15.96 8.49 10.01
C THR A 20 16.97 8.15 11.09
N GLN A 21 16.82 8.73 12.28
CA GLN A 21 17.69 8.42 13.41
C GLN A 21 17.51 6.96 13.88
N SER A 22 16.28 6.45 13.90
CA SER A 22 16.01 5.04 14.19
C SER A 22 16.77 4.11 13.24
N LEU A 23 16.71 4.39 11.93
CA LEU A 23 17.41 3.61 10.92
C LEU A 23 18.93 3.68 11.08
N ALA A 24 19.47 4.87 11.36
CA ALA A 24 20.90 5.05 11.61
C ALA A 24 21.37 4.24 12.84
N THR A 25 20.59 4.27 13.94
CA THR A 25 20.86 3.47 15.13
C THR A 25 20.82 1.97 14.84
N ALA A 26 19.82 1.48 14.12
CA ALA A 26 19.74 0.07 13.74
C ALA A 26 20.90 -0.36 12.82
N LYS A 27 21.29 0.48 11.85
CA LYS A 27 22.46 0.24 10.97
C LYS A 27 23.76 0.15 11.79
N ALA A 28 23.95 1.05 12.77
CA ALA A 28 25.11 1.02 13.65
C ALA A 28 25.14 -0.24 14.53
N TRP A 29 23.98 -0.68 15.04
CA TRP A 29 23.89 -1.87 15.86
C TRP A 29 24.26 -3.15 15.09
N VAL A 30 23.67 -3.37 13.90
CA VAL A 30 24.00 -4.55 13.07
C VAL A 30 25.47 -4.56 12.66
N ARG A 31 26.14 -3.41 12.55
CA ARG A 31 27.59 -3.33 12.32
C ARG A 31 28.40 -3.79 13.54
N GLN A 32 27.95 -3.50 14.75
CA GLN A 32 28.61 -3.91 16.00
C GLN A 32 28.34 -5.39 16.32
N CYS A 33 27.14 -5.87 16.04
CA CYS A 33 26.67 -7.22 16.32
C CYS A 33 26.18 -7.92 15.04
N PRO A 34 27.06 -8.23 14.07
CA PRO A 34 26.65 -8.78 12.78
C PRO A 34 26.02 -10.18 12.84
N ALA A 35 26.23 -10.93 13.91
CA ALA A 35 25.62 -12.25 14.12
C ALA A 35 24.25 -12.20 14.82
N ASP A 36 23.73 -11.02 15.16
CA ASP A 36 22.43 -10.86 15.80
C ASP A 36 21.30 -10.89 14.77
N ALA A 37 20.61 -12.03 14.66
CA ALA A 37 19.53 -12.24 13.70
C ALA A 37 18.32 -11.32 13.99
N GLN A 38 17.97 -11.12 15.27
CA GLN A 38 16.84 -10.29 15.67
C GLN A 38 17.09 -8.82 15.32
N ALA A 39 18.30 -8.32 15.55
CA ALA A 39 18.68 -6.98 15.11
C ALA A 39 18.53 -6.77 13.60
N ARG A 40 18.87 -7.78 12.80
CA ARG A 40 18.70 -7.72 11.34
C ARG A 40 17.23 -7.66 10.94
N ILE A 41 16.35 -8.36 11.65
CA ILE A 41 14.90 -8.27 11.45
C ILE A 41 14.38 -6.86 11.81
N GLY A 42 14.89 -6.26 12.88
CA GLY A 42 14.58 -4.86 13.22
C GLY A 42 15.07 -3.88 12.15
N LEU A 43 16.27 -4.10 11.60
CA LEU A 43 16.81 -3.27 10.51
C LEU A 43 16.01 -3.43 9.21
N PHE A 44 15.60 -4.65 8.85
CA PHE A 44 14.72 -4.93 7.70
C PHE A 44 13.46 -4.07 7.77
N GLN A 45 12.78 -4.01 8.92
CA GLN A 45 11.55 -3.22 9.10
C GLN A 45 11.76 -1.74 8.80
N LEU A 46 12.84 -1.18 9.35
CA LEU A 46 13.14 0.24 9.18
C LEU A 46 13.55 0.55 7.73
N LEU A 47 14.25 -0.37 7.07
CA LEU A 47 14.56 -0.25 5.64
C LEU A 47 13.30 -0.30 4.78
N ALA A 48 12.34 -1.18 5.11
CA ALA A 48 11.06 -1.24 4.42
C ALA A 48 10.25 0.08 4.59
N VAL A 49 10.18 0.63 5.80
CA VAL A 49 9.56 1.94 6.01
C VAL A 49 10.28 3.04 5.20
N ALA A 50 11.60 2.96 5.08
CA ALA A 50 12.40 3.89 4.27
C ALA A 50 12.34 3.63 2.76
N GLY A 51 11.63 2.59 2.29
CA GLY A 51 11.59 2.21 0.87
C GLY A 51 12.89 1.63 0.33
N GLU A 52 13.83 1.24 1.18
CA GLU A 52 15.10 0.62 0.77
C GLU A 52 14.91 -0.89 0.50
N TRP A 53 14.02 -1.26 -0.44
CA TRP A 53 13.48 -2.63 -0.62
C TRP A 53 14.55 -3.72 -0.79
N GLN A 54 15.51 -3.52 -1.70
CA GLN A 54 16.58 -4.48 -1.95
C GLN A 54 17.46 -4.70 -0.72
N ARG A 55 17.74 -3.63 0.04
CA ARG A 55 18.52 -3.71 1.28
C ARG A 55 17.72 -4.37 2.39
N ALA A 56 16.41 -4.11 2.46
CA ALA A 56 15.50 -4.78 3.37
C ALA A 56 15.49 -6.31 3.12
N GLN A 57 15.42 -6.72 1.85
CA GLN A 57 15.46 -8.11 1.43
C GLN A 57 16.79 -8.79 1.79
N GLN A 58 17.91 -8.10 1.61
CA GLN A 58 19.23 -8.60 2.03
C GLN A 58 19.30 -8.86 3.54
N GLN A 59 18.81 -7.94 4.37
CA GLN A 59 18.81 -8.13 5.83
C GLN A 59 17.92 -9.30 6.25
N LEU A 60 16.78 -9.45 5.60
CA LEU A 60 15.83 -10.53 5.86
C LEU A 60 16.44 -11.91 5.55
N ARG A 61 17.13 -12.07 4.41
CA ARG A 61 17.85 -13.31 4.06
C ARG A 61 18.97 -13.64 5.06
N LEU A 62 19.81 -12.65 5.37
CA LEU A 62 20.90 -12.83 6.33
C LEU A 62 20.39 -13.20 7.74
N ALA A 63 19.22 -12.69 8.15
CA ALA A 63 18.62 -13.08 9.42
C ALA A 63 18.26 -14.57 9.48
N ALA A 64 17.71 -15.13 8.39
CA ALA A 64 17.38 -16.56 8.34
C ALA A 64 18.60 -17.48 8.21
N GLU A 65 19.69 -17.00 7.60
CA GLU A 65 20.97 -17.71 7.58
C GLU A 65 21.57 -17.85 8.99
N LEU A 66 21.41 -16.82 9.83
CA LEU A 66 21.89 -16.81 11.22
C LEU A 66 20.99 -17.61 12.17
N ASP A 67 19.68 -17.54 11.97
CA ASP A 67 18.69 -18.24 12.79
C ASP A 67 17.51 -18.70 11.92
N GLN A 68 17.43 -20.01 11.70
CA GLN A 68 16.38 -20.65 10.89
C GLN A 68 14.97 -20.43 11.46
N GLY A 69 14.84 -20.04 12.73
CA GLY A 69 13.57 -19.61 13.32
C GLY A 69 12.90 -18.49 12.54
N TRP A 70 13.66 -17.67 11.79
CA TRP A 70 13.14 -16.58 10.96
C TRP A 70 12.73 -16.99 9.54
N ALA A 71 12.93 -18.24 9.12
CA ALA A 71 12.65 -18.68 7.74
C ALA A 71 11.19 -18.38 7.31
N HIS A 72 10.22 -18.54 8.22
CA HIS A 72 8.82 -18.22 7.96
C HIS A 72 8.60 -16.72 7.69
N VAL A 73 9.31 -15.83 8.39
CA VAL A 73 9.26 -14.38 8.17
C VAL A 73 9.86 -14.04 6.81
N VAL A 74 10.96 -14.69 6.43
CA VAL A 74 11.55 -14.49 5.10
C VAL A 74 10.57 -14.88 4.00
N ALA A 75 9.94 -16.05 4.11
CA ALA A 75 8.95 -16.51 3.15
C ALA A 75 7.74 -15.54 3.07
N ALA A 76 7.27 -15.03 4.20
CA ALA A 76 6.14 -14.11 4.25
C ALA A 76 6.45 -12.75 3.60
N TYR A 77 7.64 -12.17 3.83
CA TYR A 77 7.95 -10.80 3.40
C TYR A 77 8.77 -10.70 2.12
N ALA A 78 9.45 -11.76 1.67
CA ALA A 78 10.22 -11.71 0.42
C ALA A 78 9.34 -11.27 -0.76
N ARG A 79 8.16 -11.89 -0.90
CA ARG A 79 7.18 -11.56 -1.94
C ARG A 79 6.64 -10.15 -1.80
N ILE A 80 6.40 -9.68 -0.58
CA ILE A 80 5.90 -8.32 -0.33
C ILE A 80 6.93 -7.29 -0.81
N LEU A 81 8.22 -7.52 -0.56
CA LEU A 81 9.29 -6.64 -1.01
C LEU A 81 9.46 -6.66 -2.54
N ASP A 82 9.33 -7.83 -3.17
CA ASP A 82 9.36 -7.92 -4.63
C ASP A 82 8.15 -7.20 -5.25
N ALA A 83 6.98 -7.33 -4.65
CA ALA A 83 5.75 -6.65 -5.09
C ALA A 83 5.83 -5.11 -4.95
N GLU A 84 6.58 -4.56 -3.98
CA GLU A 84 6.84 -3.12 -3.94
C GLU A 84 7.74 -2.64 -5.09
N LEU A 85 8.70 -3.46 -5.54
CA LEU A 85 9.50 -3.16 -6.72
C LEU A 85 8.64 -3.20 -7.99
N GLU A 86 7.73 -4.18 -8.11
CA GLU A 86 6.74 -4.25 -9.19
C GLU A 86 5.82 -3.02 -9.17
N ARG A 87 5.31 -2.67 -8.00
CA ARG A 87 4.48 -1.49 -7.78
C ARG A 87 5.16 -0.21 -8.26
N GLU A 88 6.44 -0.01 -7.95
CA GLU A 88 7.21 1.13 -8.48
C GLU A 88 7.29 1.13 -10.02
N GLN A 89 7.44 -0.03 -10.66
CA GLN A 89 7.45 -0.11 -12.14
C GLN A 89 6.06 0.13 -12.75
N VAL A 90 5.00 -0.36 -12.12
CA VAL A 90 3.61 -0.12 -12.57
C VAL A 90 3.30 1.36 -12.53
N LEU A 91 3.56 2.01 -11.40
CA LEU A 91 3.27 3.43 -11.23
C LEU A 91 4.18 4.33 -12.06
N ALA A 92 5.35 3.84 -12.48
CA ALA A 92 6.20 4.51 -13.47
C ALA A 92 5.75 4.29 -14.93
N GLY A 93 4.61 3.62 -15.17
CA GLY A 93 4.10 3.33 -16.51
C GLY A 93 4.97 2.36 -17.32
N ARG A 94 5.73 1.49 -16.64
CA ARG A 94 6.70 0.54 -17.27
C ARG A 94 6.25 -0.91 -17.20
N MET A 95 5.27 -1.22 -16.37
CA MET A 95 4.77 -2.57 -16.12
C MET A 95 3.25 -2.53 -15.94
N MET A 96 2.58 -3.64 -16.22
CA MET A 96 1.16 -3.83 -15.87
C MET A 96 1.07 -4.54 -14.51
N PRO A 97 0.15 -4.15 -13.62
CA PRO A 97 -0.14 -4.93 -12.42
C PRO A 97 -0.86 -6.23 -12.82
N LEU A 98 -0.92 -7.18 -11.89
CA LEU A 98 -1.88 -8.28 -12.01
C LEU A 98 -3.30 -7.72 -11.97
N MET A 99 -4.14 -8.16 -12.90
CA MET A 99 -5.55 -7.79 -12.97
C MET A 99 -6.38 -9.08 -12.95
N PRO A 100 -6.66 -9.64 -11.74
CA PRO A 100 -7.39 -10.89 -11.62
C PRO A 100 -8.85 -10.75 -12.09
N GLY A 101 -9.45 -11.86 -12.51
CA GLY A 101 -10.83 -11.90 -12.94
C GLY A 101 -11.06 -11.19 -14.28
N GLN A 102 -12.24 -10.57 -14.42
CA GLN A 102 -12.60 -9.82 -15.61
C GLN A 102 -12.07 -8.38 -15.50
N VAL A 103 -11.17 -8.01 -16.39
CA VAL A 103 -10.60 -6.66 -16.46
C VAL A 103 -11.57 -5.71 -17.16
N PRO A 104 -12.14 -4.71 -16.47
CA PRO A 104 -13.01 -3.75 -17.12
C PRO A 104 -12.20 -2.76 -17.99
N PRO A 105 -12.76 -2.23 -19.09
CA PRO A 105 -12.03 -1.35 -20.01
C PRO A 105 -11.39 -0.13 -19.32
N TRP A 106 -12.12 0.50 -18.38
CA TRP A 106 -11.64 1.67 -17.66
C TRP A 106 -10.34 1.41 -16.87
N GLN A 107 -10.08 0.17 -16.43
CA GLN A 107 -8.85 -0.15 -15.72
C GLN A 107 -7.64 -0.07 -16.67
N HIS A 108 -7.82 -0.47 -17.93
CA HIS A 108 -6.79 -0.30 -18.95
C HIS A 108 -6.55 1.17 -19.26
N ASP A 109 -7.60 1.99 -19.31
CA ASP A 109 -7.52 3.43 -19.56
C ASP A 109 -6.73 4.16 -18.45
N LEU A 110 -6.91 3.78 -17.18
CA LEU A 110 -6.06 4.30 -16.08
C LEU A 110 -4.58 3.96 -16.27
N LEU A 111 -4.29 2.75 -16.74
CA LEU A 111 -2.91 2.33 -17.01
C LEU A 111 -2.31 3.04 -18.24
N GLN A 112 -3.13 3.38 -19.24
CA GLN A 112 -2.71 4.26 -20.34
C GLN A 112 -2.38 5.66 -19.83
N ALA A 113 -3.13 6.18 -18.85
CA ALA A 113 -2.79 7.47 -18.24
C ALA A 113 -1.39 7.46 -17.60
N LEU A 114 -1.00 6.38 -16.92
CA LEU A 114 0.35 6.22 -16.37
C LEU A 114 1.45 6.20 -17.45
N HIS A 115 1.14 5.67 -18.63
CA HIS A 115 2.06 5.71 -19.78
C HIS A 115 2.29 7.15 -20.26
N HIS A 116 1.21 7.93 -20.36
CA HIS A 116 1.29 9.34 -20.72
C HIS A 116 2.01 10.19 -19.66
N ASP A 117 1.83 9.89 -18.36
CA ASP A 117 2.62 10.55 -17.30
C ASP A 117 4.12 10.31 -17.51
N ARG A 118 4.51 9.05 -17.78
CA ARG A 118 5.91 8.67 -18.01
C ARG A 118 6.51 9.40 -19.20
N ASP A 119 5.73 9.59 -20.26
CA ASP A 119 6.18 10.24 -21.49
C ASP A 119 6.15 11.78 -21.41
N GLY A 120 5.73 12.34 -20.27
CA GLY A 120 5.69 13.78 -20.05
C GLY A 120 4.50 14.46 -20.74
N GLU A 121 3.40 13.74 -20.90
CA GLU A 121 2.18 14.20 -21.57
C GLU A 121 1.00 14.36 -20.58
N PRO A 122 1.09 15.27 -19.58
CA PRO A 122 0.13 15.34 -18.48
C PRO A 122 -1.30 15.63 -18.96
N GLY A 123 -1.48 16.42 -20.02
CA GLY A 123 -2.80 16.67 -20.59
C GLY A 123 -3.47 15.43 -21.18
N GLN A 124 -2.69 14.49 -21.73
CA GLN A 124 -3.22 13.22 -22.20
C GLN A 124 -3.50 12.28 -21.02
N ALA A 125 -2.61 12.24 -20.02
CA ALA A 125 -2.84 11.47 -18.81
C ALA A 125 -4.16 11.87 -18.11
N THR A 126 -4.40 13.17 -17.92
CA THR A 126 -5.65 13.70 -17.37
C THR A 126 -6.87 13.27 -18.17
N ARG A 127 -6.82 13.31 -19.51
CA ARG A 127 -7.93 12.90 -20.38
C ARG A 127 -8.24 11.41 -20.25
N TRP A 128 -7.22 10.56 -20.21
CA TRP A 128 -7.42 9.12 -20.03
C TRP A 128 -7.98 8.78 -18.65
N ARG A 129 -7.54 9.47 -17.59
CA ARG A 129 -8.17 9.33 -16.27
C ARG A 129 -9.62 9.77 -16.27
N ALA A 130 -9.94 10.92 -16.88
CA ALA A 130 -11.33 11.37 -17.01
C ALA A 130 -12.21 10.34 -17.72
N LEU A 131 -11.71 9.80 -18.84
CA LEU A 131 -12.40 8.76 -19.62
C LEU A 131 -12.61 7.47 -18.81
N ALA A 132 -11.59 7.04 -18.07
CA ALA A 132 -11.66 5.85 -17.24
C ALA A 132 -12.69 6.02 -16.12
N LEU A 133 -12.59 7.12 -15.36
CA LEU A 133 -13.45 7.37 -14.20
C LEU A 133 -14.91 7.57 -14.61
N ALA A 134 -15.17 8.19 -15.76
CA ALA A 134 -16.53 8.33 -16.30
C ALA A 134 -17.19 6.99 -16.69
N GLN A 135 -16.39 5.95 -16.94
CA GLN A 135 -16.86 4.60 -17.30
C GLN A 135 -16.83 3.63 -16.11
N ALA A 136 -16.30 4.04 -14.97
CA ALA A 136 -16.08 3.15 -13.85
C ALA A 136 -17.40 2.83 -13.13
N ASP A 137 -17.59 1.57 -12.77
CA ASP A 137 -18.81 1.12 -12.10
C ASP A 137 -18.87 1.68 -10.67
N ALA A 138 -19.91 2.46 -10.38
CA ALA A 138 -20.23 2.84 -9.01
C ALA A 138 -20.78 1.61 -8.27
N ILE A 139 -20.17 1.30 -7.13
CA ILE A 139 -20.64 0.22 -6.27
C ILE A 139 -20.91 0.75 -4.87
N ALA A 140 -22.14 0.57 -4.42
CA ALA A 140 -22.56 0.92 -3.08
C ALA A 140 -22.18 -0.17 -2.08
N GLY A 141 -22.12 0.20 -0.80
CA GLY A 141 -21.71 -0.72 0.24
C GLY A 141 -21.68 -0.08 1.61
N HIS A 142 -20.96 -0.70 2.53
CA HIS A 142 -20.75 -0.20 3.87
C HIS A 142 -19.28 -0.35 4.28
N ILE A 143 -18.77 0.66 4.98
CA ILE A 143 -17.44 0.71 5.58
C ILE A 143 -17.58 0.95 7.07
N ASP A 144 -17.16 -0.02 7.88
CA ASP A 144 -17.29 0.02 9.35
C ASP A 144 -18.69 0.43 9.86
N GLY A 145 -19.72 0.02 9.14
CA GLY A 145 -21.14 0.29 9.44
C GLY A 145 -21.69 1.59 8.84
N GLN A 146 -20.85 2.43 8.22
CA GLN A 146 -21.26 3.63 7.50
C GLN A 146 -21.58 3.29 6.05
N ARG A 147 -22.68 3.84 5.52
CA ARG A 147 -23.13 3.60 4.14
C ARG A 147 -22.34 4.47 3.16
N PHE A 148 -22.05 3.95 1.98
CA PHE A 148 -21.58 4.72 0.83
C PHE A 148 -22.31 4.28 -0.44
N ASP A 149 -22.48 5.20 -1.39
CA ASP A 149 -23.08 4.92 -2.71
C ASP A 149 -22.04 4.59 -3.77
N TRP A 150 -20.81 5.05 -3.56
CA TRP A 150 -19.63 4.70 -4.36
C TRP A 150 -18.40 4.72 -3.47
N LEU A 151 -17.36 4.00 -3.89
CA LEU A 151 -16.05 3.98 -3.24
C LEU A 151 -14.94 3.97 -4.29
N ALA A 152 -13.92 4.80 -4.11
CA ALA A 152 -12.72 4.84 -4.92
C ALA A 152 -11.49 5.08 -4.06
N ASP A 153 -10.29 4.87 -4.59
CA ASP A 153 -9.12 5.51 -4.00
C ASP A 153 -9.22 7.03 -4.20
N ALA A 154 -8.87 7.81 -3.18
CA ALA A 154 -8.87 9.26 -3.28
C ALA A 154 -7.84 9.77 -4.32
N ASP A 155 -6.82 8.97 -4.64
CA ASP A 155 -5.86 9.27 -5.70
C ASP A 155 -6.42 8.80 -7.06
N PRO A 156 -6.66 9.73 -8.00
CA PRO A 156 -7.34 9.45 -9.27
C PRO A 156 -6.54 8.53 -10.20
N ARG A 157 -5.26 8.25 -9.90
CA ARG A 157 -4.47 7.28 -10.66
C ARG A 157 -4.99 5.85 -10.50
N PHE A 158 -5.72 5.56 -9.41
CA PHE A 158 -6.20 4.21 -9.09
C PHE A 158 -7.69 4.02 -9.35
N GLY A 159 -8.50 5.08 -9.19
CA GLY A 159 -9.95 5.00 -9.33
C GLY A 159 -10.59 3.99 -8.37
N PRO A 160 -11.68 3.30 -8.74
CA PRO A 160 -12.33 2.30 -7.88
C PRO A 160 -11.59 0.94 -7.85
N CYS A 161 -10.28 0.98 -7.65
CA CYS A 161 -9.42 -0.18 -7.45
C CYS A 161 -8.87 -0.23 -6.04
N LEU A 162 -8.78 -1.43 -5.49
CA LEU A 162 -7.88 -1.75 -4.39
C LEU A 162 -6.52 -2.17 -4.94
N GLU A 163 -5.46 -1.50 -4.49
CA GLU A 163 -4.11 -2.06 -4.57
C GLU A 163 -3.93 -3.16 -3.54
N VAL A 164 -3.48 -4.34 -3.99
CA VAL A 164 -3.23 -5.46 -3.10
C VAL A 164 -2.07 -6.32 -3.59
N ILE A 165 -1.27 -6.80 -2.66
CA ILE A 165 -0.23 -7.80 -2.88
C ILE A 165 -0.85 -9.16 -2.56
N LEU A 166 -1.07 -9.95 -3.61
CA LEU A 166 -1.57 -11.32 -3.53
C LEU A 166 -0.40 -12.32 -3.55
N GLU A 167 -0.70 -13.61 -3.37
CA GLU A 167 0.29 -14.67 -3.53
C GLU A 167 0.94 -14.65 -4.94
N ALA A 168 0.19 -14.25 -5.96
CA ALA A 168 0.67 -14.17 -7.33
C ALA A 168 1.56 -12.94 -7.61
N GLY A 169 1.48 -11.88 -6.81
CA GLY A 169 2.20 -10.62 -7.03
C GLY A 169 1.37 -9.37 -6.75
N TYR A 170 1.86 -8.21 -7.17
CA TYR A 170 1.16 -6.92 -7.02
C TYR A 170 -0.02 -6.81 -8.00
N ALA A 171 -1.20 -6.50 -7.48
CA ALA A 171 -2.45 -6.50 -8.22
C ALA A 171 -3.29 -5.23 -8.01
N TRP A 172 -4.05 -4.87 -9.05
CA TRP A 172 -5.14 -3.90 -8.97
C TRP A 172 -6.47 -4.63 -9.11
N VAL A 173 -7.29 -4.57 -8.07
CA VAL A 173 -8.57 -5.28 -8.01
C VAL A 173 -9.71 -4.26 -7.98
N PRO A 174 -10.57 -4.21 -9.00
CA PRO A 174 -11.77 -3.38 -8.95
C PRO A 174 -12.67 -3.73 -7.76
N PHE A 175 -13.18 -2.73 -7.04
CA PHE A 175 -14.11 -2.96 -5.93
C PHE A 175 -15.36 -3.73 -6.37
N ALA A 176 -15.78 -3.55 -7.63
CA ALA A 176 -16.90 -4.28 -8.22
C ALA A 176 -16.71 -5.80 -8.30
N GLN A 177 -15.48 -6.32 -8.15
CA GLN A 177 -15.21 -7.76 -8.08
C GLN A 177 -15.24 -8.32 -6.66
N LEU A 178 -15.32 -7.45 -5.66
CA LEU A 178 -15.22 -7.79 -4.26
C LEU A 178 -16.60 -7.87 -3.62
N ARG A 179 -16.74 -8.80 -2.67
CA ARG A 179 -17.92 -8.91 -1.81
C ARG A 179 -17.64 -8.27 -0.46
N SER A 180 -16.49 -8.57 0.14
CA SER A 180 -16.06 -7.93 1.37
C SER A 180 -14.56 -7.96 1.58
N LEU A 181 -14.06 -7.02 2.37
CA LEU A 181 -12.69 -6.92 2.84
C LEU A 181 -12.68 -6.86 4.36
N ARG A 182 -11.83 -7.66 5.00
CA ARG A 182 -11.59 -7.61 6.45
C ARG A 182 -10.14 -7.32 6.71
N PHE A 183 -9.86 -6.17 7.32
CA PHE A 183 -8.51 -5.72 7.61
C PHE A 183 -8.12 -6.08 9.04
N GLU A 184 -6.92 -6.62 9.21
CA GLU A 184 -6.37 -6.87 10.54
C GLU A 184 -5.79 -5.59 11.14
N VAL A 185 -5.85 -5.47 12.46
CA VAL A 185 -5.20 -4.36 13.18
C VAL A 185 -3.68 -4.57 13.09
N PRO A 186 -2.90 -3.56 12.66
CA PRO A 186 -1.45 -3.70 12.59
C PRO A 186 -0.86 -4.10 13.96
N GLY A 187 -0.30 -5.31 14.05
CA GLY A 187 0.27 -5.89 15.26
C GLY A 187 1.71 -5.51 15.53
N SER A 188 2.45 -5.00 14.53
CA SER A 188 3.87 -4.64 14.66
C SER A 188 4.33 -3.56 13.68
N LEU A 189 5.56 -3.04 13.88
CA LEU A 189 6.19 -2.07 12.95
C LEU A 189 6.31 -2.62 11.52
N ARG A 190 6.34 -3.96 11.34
CA ARG A 190 6.42 -4.62 10.03
C ARG A 190 5.18 -4.37 9.17
N GLU A 191 4.06 -4.08 9.81
CA GLU A 191 2.76 -3.80 9.19
C GLU A 191 2.50 -2.29 9.10
N MET A 192 3.54 -1.46 9.28
CA MET A 192 3.40 -0.02 9.06
C MET A 192 3.16 0.37 7.59
N PRO A 193 3.90 -0.18 6.61
CA PRO A 193 3.64 0.13 5.20
C PRO A 193 2.54 -0.75 4.58
N TRP A 194 2.18 -1.87 5.21
CA TRP A 194 1.20 -2.83 4.68
C TRP A 194 0.23 -3.32 5.74
N GLN A 195 -1.03 -3.50 5.38
CA GLN A 195 -2.04 -4.07 6.25
C GLN A 195 -2.57 -5.39 5.68
N SER A 196 -2.62 -6.41 6.52
CA SER A 196 -3.19 -7.72 6.18
C SER A 196 -4.69 -7.59 5.92
N VAL A 197 -5.16 -8.24 4.86
CA VAL A 197 -6.56 -8.24 4.46
C VAL A 197 -7.02 -9.65 4.08
N GLU A 198 -8.18 -10.05 4.59
CA GLU A 198 -8.95 -11.16 4.06
C GLU A 198 -9.95 -10.64 3.02
N ILE A 199 -9.94 -11.26 1.84
CA ILE A 199 -10.71 -10.83 0.68
C ILE A 199 -11.73 -11.90 0.38
N GLU A 200 -13.01 -11.53 0.38
CA GLU A 200 -14.09 -12.35 -0.17
C GLU A 200 -14.48 -11.81 -1.53
N TRP A 201 -14.31 -12.63 -2.55
CA TRP A 201 -14.59 -12.30 -3.95
C TRP A 201 -16.08 -12.49 -4.25
N ARG A 202 -16.59 -11.86 -5.31
CA ARG A 202 -18.01 -12.01 -5.68
C ARG A 202 -18.43 -13.44 -5.99
N ASP A 203 -17.52 -14.23 -6.55
CA ASP A 203 -17.70 -15.66 -6.84
C ASP A 203 -17.75 -16.56 -5.58
N GLY A 204 -17.53 -15.99 -4.39
CA GLY A 204 -17.51 -16.69 -3.11
C GLY A 204 -16.15 -17.25 -2.71
N THR A 205 -15.13 -17.12 -3.57
CA THR A 205 -13.76 -17.47 -3.23
C THR A 205 -13.25 -16.57 -2.11
N ARG A 206 -12.31 -17.08 -1.31
CA ARG A 206 -11.60 -16.30 -0.28
C ARG A 206 -10.11 -16.37 -0.50
N SER A 207 -9.44 -15.24 -0.34
CA SER A 207 -7.97 -15.15 -0.36
C SER A 207 -7.47 -14.21 0.73
N ARG A 208 -6.16 -14.25 0.96
CA ARG A 208 -5.45 -13.31 1.84
C ARG A 208 -4.49 -12.48 1.02
N GLY A 209 -4.28 -11.24 1.42
CA GLY A 209 -3.35 -10.33 0.78
C GLY A 209 -2.84 -9.26 1.74
N MET A 210 -2.04 -8.35 1.20
CA MET A 210 -1.52 -7.20 1.92
C MET A 210 -1.84 -5.93 1.12
N VAL A 211 -2.45 -4.92 1.76
CA VAL A 211 -2.75 -3.64 1.13
C VAL A 211 -1.65 -2.64 1.47
N PRO A 212 -1.02 -1.98 0.48
CA PRO A 212 -0.11 -0.87 0.75
C PRO A 212 -0.86 0.32 1.38
N CYS A 213 -0.51 0.64 2.63
CA CYS A 213 -1.18 1.68 3.43
C CYS A 213 -0.72 3.10 3.13
N ARG A 214 0.24 3.26 2.23
CA ARG A 214 0.78 4.56 1.84
C ARG A 214 0.88 4.70 0.34
N TYR A 215 0.70 5.91 -0.15
CA TYR A 215 0.82 6.20 -1.57
C TYR A 215 2.26 6.00 -2.09
N PRO A 216 2.44 5.67 -3.38
CA PRO A 216 3.75 5.55 -4.00
C PRO A 216 4.54 6.86 -3.87
N GLY A 217 5.84 6.77 -3.60
CA GLY A 217 6.72 7.93 -3.45
C GLY A 217 6.81 8.48 -2.01
N SER A 218 5.91 8.07 -1.11
CA SER A 218 5.93 8.49 0.31
C SER A 218 7.25 8.23 1.02
N GLN A 219 7.99 7.18 0.63
CA GLN A 219 9.32 6.86 1.16
C GLN A 219 10.34 7.99 0.98
N HIS A 220 10.20 8.78 -0.08
CA HIS A 220 11.16 9.82 -0.46
C HIS A 220 10.90 11.15 0.26
N SER A 221 9.75 11.31 0.91
CA SER A 221 9.42 12.54 1.63
C SER A 221 10.39 12.78 2.79
N GLU A 222 10.80 14.03 2.97
CA GLU A 222 11.57 14.48 4.14
C GLU A 222 10.69 14.58 5.41
N ASP A 223 9.37 14.76 5.24
CA ASP A 223 8.43 14.71 6.35
C ASP A 223 8.24 13.27 6.81
N CYS A 224 8.69 13.02 8.03
CA CYS A 224 8.63 11.70 8.64
C CYS A 224 7.19 11.21 8.84
N ALA A 225 6.23 12.10 9.06
CA ALA A 225 4.81 11.74 9.20
C ALA A 225 4.23 11.20 7.88
N ILE A 226 4.65 11.77 6.74
CA ILE A 226 4.31 11.25 5.40
C ILE A 226 4.98 9.89 5.20
N ARG A 227 6.29 9.78 5.49
CA ARG A 227 7.07 8.55 5.26
C ARG A 227 6.49 7.34 5.98
N VAL A 228 6.00 7.51 7.21
CA VAL A 228 5.42 6.44 8.05
C VAL A 228 3.90 6.28 7.91
N GLY A 229 3.26 7.05 7.03
CA GLY A 229 1.81 6.97 6.77
C GLY A 229 0.96 7.40 7.96
N GLN A 230 1.30 8.54 8.58
CA GLN A 230 0.53 9.22 9.64
C GLN A 230 -0.14 10.52 9.16
N ARG A 231 0.19 10.97 7.96
CA ARG A 231 -0.36 12.16 7.33
C ARG A 231 -0.59 11.85 5.86
N THR A 232 -1.60 12.47 5.28
CA THR A 232 -1.83 12.50 3.83
C THR A 232 -1.62 13.93 3.35
N VAL A 233 -0.90 14.09 2.24
CA VAL A 233 -0.79 15.36 1.51
C VAL A 233 -1.03 15.09 0.03
N TRP A 234 -1.44 16.12 -0.69
CA TRP A 234 -1.75 16.05 -2.12
C TRP A 234 -0.81 16.95 -2.90
N GLU A 235 -0.26 16.44 -3.99
CA GLU A 235 0.49 17.22 -4.99
C GLU A 235 -0.30 17.26 -6.29
N GLY A 236 -0.35 18.42 -6.95
CA GLY A 236 -1.21 18.62 -8.12
C GLY A 236 -2.67 18.88 -7.74
N GLU A 237 -3.54 18.90 -8.74
CA GLU A 237 -4.95 19.25 -8.61
C GLU A 237 -5.83 18.29 -9.41
N GLU A 238 -7.06 18.08 -8.95
CA GLU A 238 -8.09 17.28 -9.62
C GLU A 238 -7.55 15.92 -10.10
N LEU A 239 -7.71 15.60 -11.38
CA LEU A 239 -7.28 14.35 -12.01
C LEU A 239 -5.77 14.22 -12.19
N SER A 240 -5.00 15.24 -11.83
CA SER A 240 -3.54 15.19 -11.77
C SER A 240 -3.02 15.09 -10.33
N ALA A 241 -3.93 15.08 -9.34
CA ALA A 241 -3.57 14.93 -7.95
C ALA A 241 -2.86 13.60 -7.70
N CYS A 242 -1.81 13.65 -6.90
CA CYS A 242 -1.04 12.49 -6.44
C CYS A 242 -0.99 12.54 -4.91
N GLY A 243 -1.45 11.47 -4.27
CA GLY A 243 -1.36 11.35 -2.82
C GLY A 243 0.07 11.04 -2.38
N LEU A 244 0.46 11.57 -1.21
CA LEU A 244 1.65 11.16 -0.46
C LEU A 244 1.26 10.90 1.00
N GLY A 245 1.86 9.88 1.58
CA GLY A 245 1.62 9.45 2.94
C GLY A 245 0.48 8.44 3.03
N GLN A 246 -0.37 8.54 4.05
CA GLN A 246 -1.43 7.55 4.29
C GLN A 246 -2.43 7.49 3.14
N ARG A 247 -2.73 6.27 2.66
CA ARG A 247 -3.73 6.03 1.63
C ARG A 247 -5.14 6.29 2.17
N LEU A 248 -5.97 6.96 1.37
CA LEU A 248 -7.36 7.24 1.67
C LEU A 248 -8.25 6.59 0.59
N LEU A 249 -9.36 6.02 1.02
CA LEU A 249 -10.46 5.68 0.11
C LEU A 249 -11.49 6.79 0.19
N ALA A 250 -11.82 7.41 -0.94
CA ALA A 250 -12.91 8.37 -1.02
C ALA A 250 -14.24 7.62 -1.19
N GLY A 251 -15.26 8.00 -0.43
CA GLY A 251 -16.63 7.56 -0.62
C GLY A 251 -17.58 8.73 -0.81
N SER A 252 -18.86 8.43 -1.03
CA SER A 252 -19.88 9.46 -1.26
C SER A 252 -20.08 10.43 -0.08
N GLU A 253 -19.78 10.01 1.14
CA GLU A 253 -20.02 10.78 2.37
C GLU A 253 -18.73 11.29 3.03
N ASP A 254 -17.64 10.53 2.98
CA ASP A 254 -16.40 10.83 3.69
C ASP A 254 -15.19 10.17 3.02
N ASP A 255 -14.00 10.56 3.47
CA ASP A 255 -12.73 9.91 3.15
C ASP A 255 -12.29 8.98 4.29
N TYR A 256 -11.89 7.77 3.94
CA TYR A 256 -11.58 6.69 4.87
C TYR A 256 -10.08 6.37 4.85
N PRO A 257 -9.33 6.68 5.92
CA PRO A 257 -7.93 6.29 6.03
C PRO A 257 -7.81 4.77 6.09
N VAL A 258 -7.07 4.18 5.14
CA VAL A 258 -7.02 2.71 4.98
C VAL A 258 -6.66 1.96 6.27
N ARG A 259 -5.78 2.55 7.09
CA ARG A 259 -5.31 1.94 8.35
C ARG A 259 -6.39 1.88 9.43
N ASP A 260 -7.40 2.72 9.34
CA ASP A 260 -8.49 2.80 10.31
C ASP A 260 -9.63 1.86 9.94
N ILE A 261 -9.73 1.48 8.66
CA ILE A 261 -10.75 0.57 8.13
C ILE A 261 -10.60 -0.83 8.76
N ARG A 262 -11.72 -1.44 9.16
CA ARG A 262 -11.76 -2.85 9.61
C ARG A 262 -12.56 -3.74 8.70
N HIS A 263 -13.66 -3.25 8.16
CA HIS A 263 -14.54 -4.03 7.30
C HIS A 263 -15.15 -3.17 6.21
N ILE A 264 -15.04 -3.65 4.98
CA ILE A 264 -15.80 -3.12 3.84
C ILE A 264 -16.68 -4.25 3.32
N ALA A 265 -17.97 -3.98 3.11
CA ALA A 265 -18.89 -4.90 2.47
C ALA A 265 -19.54 -4.20 1.29
N PHE A 266 -19.50 -4.81 0.12
CA PHE A 266 -20.10 -4.28 -1.10
C PHE A 266 -21.45 -4.93 -1.36
N ASP A 267 -22.38 -4.14 -1.89
CA ASP A 267 -23.70 -4.65 -2.24
C ASP A 267 -23.59 -5.64 -3.41
N THR A 268 -24.44 -6.67 -3.36
CA THR A 268 -24.47 -7.73 -4.38
C THR A 268 -25.23 -7.34 -5.64
N ALA A 269 -25.90 -6.20 -5.66
CA ALA A 269 -26.52 -5.61 -6.84
C ALA A 269 -25.75 -4.36 -7.26
N ALA A 270 -25.40 -4.25 -8.54
CA ALA A 270 -24.92 -2.98 -9.08
C ALA A 270 -26.04 -1.96 -8.96
N VAL A 271 -25.77 -0.81 -8.34
CA VAL A 271 -26.67 0.33 -8.42
C VAL A 271 -26.29 1.06 -9.71
N GLU A 272 -27.18 1.05 -10.70
CA GLU A 272 -27.10 1.95 -11.85
C GLU A 272 -27.35 3.38 -11.36
N ALA A 273 -26.34 4.01 -10.75
CA ALA A 273 -26.35 5.43 -10.44
C ALA A 273 -25.13 6.07 -11.11
N PRO A 274 -25.32 6.99 -12.08
CA PRO A 274 -24.23 7.79 -12.59
C PRO A 274 -23.67 8.67 -11.45
N TRP A 275 -22.35 8.65 -11.31
CA TRP A 275 -21.59 9.49 -10.38
C TRP A 275 -21.92 10.99 -10.60
N PRO A 276 -21.98 11.83 -9.55
CA PRO A 276 -22.34 13.23 -9.71
C PRO A 276 -21.24 13.97 -10.48
N ASN A 277 -21.67 14.70 -11.52
CA ASN A 277 -20.84 15.67 -12.27
C ASN A 277 -20.30 16.77 -11.35
#